data_AF-A0A3R7AR90-F1
#
_entry.id   AF-A0A3R7AR90-F1
#
_cell.length_a   1.000
_cell.length_b   1.000
_cell.length_c   1.000
_cell.angle_alpha   90.00
_cell.angle_beta   90.00
_cell.angle_gamma   90.00
#
_symmetry.space_group_name_H-M   'P 1'
#
loop_
_entity.id
_entity.type
_entity.pdbx_description
1 polymer ?
#
loop_
_entity_poly.entity_id
_entity_poly.type
_entity_poly.pdbx_seq_one_letter_code
_entity_poly.pdbx_strand_id
1 'polypeptide(L)'
;MKDRRKIERLYKELLSDDIDGIGFNFVKSTFQKKAIKKRLPDMIPESWEKIYFKSYPRLPQISLEETNSNENPLFSVLKERKSEREFEGKNLTLKTISNILYFSSGIRNFNEIKNDFDLSLRVYPSAGARYPLEIYFALLRSEEIPLGIFHYNVKRNSIELLLEGNFQEEFAKITDQDWIQKSGMIVIITAVFSRTVMKYKERGWRYIFFEAGHVAQNIHLISTSLNLKCCHIGGFLDRDIVQFLDLNPKSELPLYLVAIGE
;
A
#
# COMPACT_ATOMS: atom_id res chain seq x y z
N MET A 1 -15.39 24.31 -23.71
CA MET A 1 -15.81 25.44 -22.84
C MET A 1 -16.19 25.01 -21.41
N LYS A 2 -16.83 23.84 -21.18
CA LYS A 2 -17.11 23.31 -19.83
C LYS A 2 -15.86 22.90 -19.04
N ASP A 3 -14.85 22.30 -19.69
CA ASP A 3 -13.60 21.88 -19.01
C ASP A 3 -12.77 23.06 -18.52
N ARG A 4 -12.65 24.13 -19.30
CA ARG A 4 -11.84 25.30 -18.95
C ARG A 4 -12.30 25.95 -17.65
N ARG A 5 -13.62 26.08 -17.44
CA ARG A 5 -14.19 26.62 -16.18
C ARG A 5 -13.97 25.68 -14.99
N LYS A 6 -13.97 24.37 -15.21
CA LYS A 6 -13.73 23.36 -14.16
C LYS A 6 -12.26 23.39 -13.73
N ILE A 7 -11.34 23.49 -14.69
CA ILE A 7 -9.90 23.64 -14.48
C ILE A 7 -9.59 24.96 -13.78
N GLU A 8 -10.14 26.09 -14.24
CA GLU A 8 -9.96 27.40 -13.61
C GLU A 8 -10.47 27.43 -12.16
N ARG A 9 -11.58 26.74 -11.87
CA ARG A 9 -12.07 26.57 -10.49
C ARG A 9 -11.10 25.74 -9.65
N LEU A 10 -10.59 24.63 -10.19
CA LEU A 10 -9.63 23.77 -9.50
C LEU A 10 -8.35 24.55 -9.14
N TYR A 11 -7.82 25.33 -10.08
CA TYR A 11 -6.66 26.19 -9.84
C TYR A 11 -6.95 27.28 -8.81
N LYS A 12 -8.14 27.90 -8.83
CA LYS A 12 -8.52 28.86 -7.79
C LYS A 12 -8.59 28.23 -6.40
N GLU A 13 -9.11 27.01 -6.29
CA GLU A 13 -9.14 26.27 -5.02
C GLU A 13 -7.72 25.86 -4.58
N LEU A 14 -6.87 25.39 -5.48
CA LEU A 14 -5.48 25.00 -5.19
C LEU A 14 -4.55 26.17 -4.84
N LEU A 15 -4.77 27.33 -5.44
CA LEU A 15 -3.99 28.55 -5.21
C LEU A 15 -4.59 29.43 -4.11
N SER A 16 -5.66 28.96 -3.45
CA SER A 16 -6.22 29.64 -2.29
C SER A 16 -5.33 29.42 -1.07
N ASP A 17 -5.07 30.48 -0.30
CA ASP A 17 -4.41 30.40 1.01
C ASP A 17 -5.36 29.87 2.12
N ASP A 18 -6.63 29.63 1.80
CA ASP A 18 -7.62 29.09 2.73
C ASP A 18 -7.36 27.59 2.99
N ILE A 19 -6.74 27.32 4.15
CA ILE A 19 -6.44 25.97 4.62
C ILE A 19 -7.60 25.33 5.40
N ASP A 20 -8.70 26.05 5.69
CA ASP A 20 -9.82 25.59 6.51
C ASP A 20 -10.81 24.69 5.74
N GLY A 21 -10.34 24.01 4.68
CA GLY A 21 -11.11 23.11 3.83
C GLY A 21 -11.56 21.82 4.52
N ILE A 22 -12.13 20.90 3.72
CA ILE A 22 -12.68 19.61 4.20
C ILE A 22 -11.65 18.81 4.99
N GLY A 23 -10.38 18.80 4.55
CA GLY A 23 -9.29 18.10 5.23
C GLY A 23 -9.03 18.65 6.63
N PHE A 24 -8.95 19.97 6.80
CA PHE A 24 -8.78 20.61 8.11
C PHE A 24 -9.97 20.33 9.03
N ASN A 25 -11.20 20.46 8.52
CA ASN A 25 -12.41 20.18 9.29
C ASN A 25 -12.51 18.72 9.73
N PHE A 26 -12.12 17.77 8.88
CA PHE A 26 -12.02 16.35 9.23
C PHE A 26 -11.01 16.11 10.37
N VAL A 27 -9.84 16.75 10.30
CA VAL A 27 -8.82 16.62 11.35
C VAL A 27 -9.36 17.17 12.68
N LYS A 28 -9.98 18.36 12.67
CA LYS A 28 -10.57 18.99 13.86
C LYS A 28 -11.72 18.17 14.45
N SER A 29 -12.63 17.66 13.61
CA SER A 29 -13.81 16.92 14.05
C SER A 29 -13.44 15.57 14.71
N THR A 30 -12.29 15.01 14.34
CA THR A 30 -11.78 13.74 14.89
C THR A 30 -10.90 13.92 16.12
N PHE A 31 -10.78 15.12 16.69
CA PHE A 31 -10.01 15.36 17.93
C PHE A 31 -10.54 14.56 19.11
N GLN A 32 -9.62 14.03 19.90
CA GLN A 32 -9.97 13.29 21.11
C GLN A 32 -10.33 14.30 22.22
N LYS A 33 -11.63 14.42 22.51
CA LYS A 33 -12.15 15.44 23.45
C LYS A 33 -11.94 15.09 24.93
N LYS A 34 -11.68 13.82 25.25
CA LYS A 34 -11.44 13.32 26.61
C LYS A 34 -10.40 12.20 26.58
N ALA A 35 -9.53 12.15 27.58
CA ALA A 35 -8.73 10.96 27.84
C ALA A 35 -9.68 9.79 28.08
N ILE A 36 -9.53 8.71 27.31
CA ILE A 36 -10.29 7.49 27.55
C ILE A 36 -9.70 6.88 28.83
N LYS A 37 -10.33 7.14 29.98
CA LYS A 37 -10.10 6.33 31.18
C LYS A 37 -10.53 4.91 30.82
N LYS A 38 -9.57 4.01 30.62
CA LYS A 38 -9.79 2.62 30.18
C LYS A 38 -10.82 1.94 31.07
N ARG A 39 -12.08 1.93 30.63
CA ARG A 39 -12.99 0.83 30.88
C ARG A 39 -13.35 0.31 29.50
N LEU A 40 -12.74 -0.81 29.12
CA LEU A 40 -13.19 -1.54 27.95
C LEU A 40 -14.67 -1.89 28.18
N PRO A 41 -15.52 -1.88 27.14
CA PRO A 41 -16.88 -2.36 27.29
C PRO A 41 -16.85 -3.78 27.87
N ASP A 42 -17.84 -4.12 28.69
CA ASP A 42 -17.90 -5.43 29.36
C ASP A 42 -17.95 -6.59 28.35
N MET A 43 -18.33 -6.31 27.09
CA MET A 43 -18.26 -7.23 25.96
C MET A 43 -17.58 -6.56 24.76
N ILE A 44 -16.51 -7.18 24.26
CA ILE A 44 -15.83 -6.75 23.03
C ILE A 44 -16.57 -7.38 21.84
N PRO A 45 -16.95 -6.60 20.82
CA PRO A 45 -17.55 -7.19 19.62
C PRO A 45 -16.56 -8.13 18.92
N GLU A 46 -16.98 -9.33 18.54
CA GLU A 46 -16.16 -10.31 17.79
C GLU A 46 -15.51 -9.68 16.54
N SER A 47 -16.26 -8.81 15.87
CA SER A 47 -15.78 -8.04 14.71
C SER A 47 -14.53 -7.21 14.98
N TRP A 48 -14.19 -6.90 16.24
CA TRP A 48 -12.99 -6.17 16.66
C TRP A 48 -11.79 -7.07 16.94
N GLU A 49 -12.02 -8.36 17.15
CA GLU A 49 -11.00 -9.37 17.44
C GLU A 49 -10.58 -10.08 16.16
N LYS A 50 -11.54 -10.40 15.29
CA LYS A 50 -11.28 -11.10 14.03
C LYS A 50 -10.41 -10.29 13.06
N ILE A 51 -9.38 -10.93 12.51
CA ILE A 51 -8.55 -10.40 11.44
C ILE A 51 -9.08 -10.93 10.10
N TYR A 52 -9.27 -10.03 9.15
CA TYR A 52 -9.75 -10.37 7.81
C TYR A 52 -8.59 -10.42 6.82
N PHE A 53 -8.66 -11.35 5.88
CA PHE A 53 -7.68 -11.54 4.82
C PHE A 53 -8.41 -11.53 3.48
N LYS A 54 -7.87 -10.83 2.48
CA LYS A 54 -8.31 -10.93 1.10
C LYS A 54 -7.51 -12.02 0.38
N SER A 55 -8.15 -12.70 -0.56
CA SER A 55 -7.50 -13.71 -1.40
C SER A 55 -8.30 -13.94 -2.68
N TYR A 56 -7.62 -14.33 -3.74
CA TYR A 56 -8.18 -14.71 -5.03
C TYR A 56 -7.87 -16.19 -5.31
N PRO A 57 -8.57 -17.13 -4.64
CA PRO A 57 -8.18 -18.55 -4.57
C PRO A 57 -8.32 -19.32 -5.89
N ARG A 58 -9.03 -18.76 -6.88
CA ARG A 58 -9.23 -19.37 -8.20
C ARG A 58 -8.23 -18.90 -9.25
N LEU A 59 -7.40 -17.91 -8.92
CA LEU A 59 -6.43 -17.34 -9.83
C LEU A 59 -5.06 -18.01 -9.64
N PRO A 60 -4.18 -17.99 -10.66
CA PRO A 60 -2.83 -18.53 -10.55
C PRO A 60 -2.08 -17.91 -9.36
N GLN A 61 -1.39 -18.75 -8.59
CA GLN A 61 -0.67 -18.34 -7.38
C GLN A 61 0.80 -18.76 -7.48
N ILE A 62 1.68 -17.89 -7.01
CA ILE A 62 3.12 -18.18 -6.88
C ILE A 62 3.47 -18.01 -5.40
N SER A 63 3.88 -19.10 -4.77
CA SER A 63 4.35 -19.07 -3.38
C SER A 63 5.65 -18.28 -3.29
N LEU A 64 5.76 -17.45 -2.26
CA LEU A 64 6.96 -16.69 -1.98
C LEU A 64 7.74 -17.35 -0.85
N GLU A 65 9.04 -17.50 -1.05
CA GLU A 65 9.95 -17.95 0.00
C GLU A 65 10.44 -16.75 0.82
N GLU A 66 10.53 -16.92 2.13
CA GLU A 66 11.26 -15.99 2.98
C GLU A 66 12.75 -16.15 2.68
N THR A 67 13.35 -15.14 2.05
CA THR A 67 14.79 -15.17 1.76
C THR A 67 15.50 -14.02 2.45
N ASN A 68 16.46 -14.34 3.31
CA ASN A 68 17.37 -13.32 3.81
C ASN A 68 18.38 -13.00 2.70
N SER A 69 18.34 -11.79 2.15
CA SER A 69 19.36 -11.29 1.23
C SER A 69 19.98 -10.01 1.79
N ASN A 70 21.30 -10.04 1.94
CA ASN A 70 22.21 -8.95 2.28
C ASN A 70 21.84 -8.10 3.50
N GLU A 71 22.60 -8.29 4.57
CA GLU A 71 22.53 -7.49 5.80
C GLU A 71 23.15 -6.10 5.57
N ASN A 72 22.43 -5.22 4.87
CA ASN A 72 22.74 -3.79 4.92
C ASN A 72 22.28 -3.25 6.28
N PRO A 73 23.18 -2.69 7.13
CA PRO A 73 22.79 -2.20 8.44
C PRO A 73 21.75 -1.08 8.35
N LEU A 74 20.72 -1.13 9.20
CA LEU A 74 19.59 -0.18 9.19
C LEU A 74 20.03 1.29 9.14
N PHE A 75 21.06 1.67 9.90
CA PHE A 75 21.54 3.06 9.93
C PHE A 75 22.20 3.50 8.63
N SER A 76 22.80 2.58 7.86
CA SER A 76 23.33 2.87 6.53
C SER A 76 22.17 3.09 5.55
N VAL A 77 21.20 2.17 5.55
CA VAL A 77 19.98 2.26 4.73
C VAL A 77 19.25 3.59 4.96
N LEU A 78 19.11 4.02 6.21
CA LEU A 78 18.45 5.30 6.54
C LEU A 78 19.19 6.53 5.98
N LYS A 79 20.53 6.49 5.91
CA LYS A 79 21.35 7.57 5.35
C LYS A 79 21.32 7.59 3.82
N GLU A 80 21.28 6.41 3.21
CA GLU A 80 21.28 6.23 1.75
C GLU A 80 19.90 6.47 1.14
N ARG A 81 18.83 6.23 1.91
CA ARG A 81 17.44 6.38 1.47
C ARG A 81 17.20 7.76 0.84
N LYS A 82 16.85 7.76 -0.44
CA LYS A 82 16.46 8.94 -1.23
C LYS A 82 15.42 8.55 -2.28
N SER A 83 14.56 9.49 -2.65
CA SER A 83 13.57 9.26 -3.69
C SER A 83 14.24 9.40 -5.06
N GLU A 84 14.22 8.34 -5.85
CA GLU A 84 14.89 8.29 -7.16
C GLU A 84 13.89 7.92 -8.25
N ARG A 85 13.96 8.63 -9.38
CA ARG A 85 13.02 8.49 -10.52
C ARG A 85 13.71 8.05 -11.81
N GLU A 86 15.03 7.96 -11.81
CA GLU A 86 15.83 7.57 -12.97
C GLU A 86 16.09 6.07 -12.94
N PHE A 87 15.14 5.29 -13.46
CA PHE A 87 15.28 3.84 -13.54
C PHE A 87 15.99 3.39 -14.83
N GLU A 88 16.71 2.28 -14.73
CA GLU A 88 17.48 1.66 -15.82
C GLU A 88 16.64 0.73 -16.70
N GLY A 89 15.41 0.40 -16.30
CA GLY A 89 14.53 -0.48 -17.07
C GLY A 89 14.92 -1.95 -17.02
N LYS A 90 15.55 -2.39 -15.92
CA LYS A 90 15.95 -3.78 -15.69
C LYS A 90 14.85 -4.64 -15.08
N ASN A 91 15.00 -5.95 -15.22
CA ASN A 91 14.09 -6.95 -14.69
C ASN A 91 14.25 -7.13 -13.18
N LEU A 92 13.13 -7.27 -12.47
CA LEU A 92 13.15 -7.70 -11.07
C LEU A 92 13.06 -9.22 -10.99
N THR A 93 13.85 -9.80 -10.09
CA THR A 93 13.80 -11.23 -9.73
C THR A 93 12.64 -11.50 -8.79
N LEU A 94 12.10 -12.73 -8.80
CA LEU A 94 11.07 -13.17 -7.87
C LEU A 94 11.54 -13.05 -6.42
N LYS A 95 12.83 -13.31 -6.17
CA LYS A 95 13.46 -13.14 -4.86
C LYS A 95 13.38 -11.71 -4.35
N THR A 96 13.73 -10.73 -5.20
CA THR A 96 13.63 -9.30 -4.87
C THR A 96 12.19 -8.89 -4.56
N ILE A 97 11.24 -9.32 -5.39
CA ILE A 97 9.81 -9.06 -5.19
C ILE A 97 9.33 -9.67 -3.86
N SER A 98 9.70 -10.92 -3.58
CA SER A 98 9.39 -11.61 -2.33
C SER A 98 9.83 -10.80 -1.11
N ASN A 99 11.10 -10.37 -1.10
CA ASN A 99 11.68 -9.65 0.04
C ASN A 99 11.00 -8.29 0.26
N ILE A 100 10.70 -7.56 -0.82
CA ILE A 100 9.98 -6.29 -0.71
C ILE A 100 8.60 -6.51 -0.11
N LEU A 101 7.81 -7.45 -0.61
CA LEU A 101 6.44 -7.69 -0.15
C LEU A 101 6.40 -8.19 1.31
N TYR A 102 7.21 -9.20 1.62
CA TYR A 102 7.25 -9.82 2.95
C TYR A 102 7.75 -8.85 4.02
N PHE A 103 8.93 -8.24 3.84
CA PHE A 103 9.51 -7.36 4.87
C PHE A 103 8.82 -5.99 4.94
N SER A 104 7.96 -5.62 3.99
CA SER A 104 7.15 -4.42 4.09
C SER A 104 5.76 -4.61 4.68
N SER A 105 5.12 -5.75 4.43
CA SER A 105 3.70 -5.96 4.73
C SER A 105 3.32 -7.35 5.25
N GLY A 106 4.26 -8.29 5.27
CA GLY A 106 4.09 -9.69 5.67
C GLY A 106 3.70 -9.89 7.14
N ILE A 107 3.30 -11.12 7.46
CA ILE A 107 3.14 -11.56 8.85
C ILE A 107 4.52 -11.74 9.48
N ARG A 108 4.73 -11.10 10.62
CA ARG A 108 5.95 -11.27 11.42
C ARG A 108 6.04 -12.71 11.92
N ASN A 109 7.21 -13.33 11.73
CA ASN A 109 7.46 -14.73 12.06
C ASN A 109 6.43 -15.69 11.42
N PHE A 110 6.17 -15.53 10.12
CA PHE A 110 5.13 -16.28 9.41
C PHE A 110 5.22 -17.80 9.64
N ASN A 111 6.43 -18.35 9.63
CA ASN A 111 6.68 -19.78 9.83
C ASN A 111 6.37 -20.30 11.25
N GLU A 112 6.18 -19.41 12.24
CA GLU A 112 5.85 -19.77 13.62
C GLU A 112 4.32 -19.78 13.89
N ILE A 113 3.50 -19.37 12.91
CA ILE A 113 2.04 -19.26 13.06
C ILE A 113 1.40 -20.64 13.07
N LYS A 114 0.84 -21.04 14.22
CA LYS A 114 0.18 -22.34 14.42
C LYS A 114 -1.28 -22.35 13.93
N ASN A 115 -1.54 -21.87 12.72
CA ASN A 115 -2.88 -21.71 12.12
C ASN A 115 -3.87 -20.80 12.88
N ASP A 116 -3.45 -20.14 13.96
CA ASP A 116 -4.19 -19.07 14.62
C ASP A 116 -3.77 -17.71 14.03
N PHE A 117 -4.49 -17.29 13.00
CA PHE A 117 -4.19 -16.07 12.26
C PHE A 117 -4.81 -14.81 12.89
N ASP A 118 -5.73 -14.95 13.84
CA ASP A 118 -6.34 -13.79 14.53
C ASP A 118 -5.37 -13.14 15.52
N LEU A 119 -4.33 -13.89 15.95
CA LEU A 119 -3.20 -13.37 16.73
C LEU A 119 -2.01 -12.94 15.86
N SER A 120 -2.11 -13.06 14.53
CA SER A 120 -1.00 -12.72 13.64
C SER A 120 -0.70 -11.22 13.66
N LEU A 121 0.58 -10.89 13.76
CA LEU A 121 1.07 -9.52 13.71
C LEU A 121 1.81 -9.27 12.40
N ARG A 122 1.78 -8.04 11.90
CA ARG A 122 2.54 -7.66 10.70
C ARG A 122 3.90 -7.08 11.08
N VAL A 123 4.75 -6.94 10.08
CA VAL A 123 6.04 -6.21 10.17
C VAL A 123 5.87 -4.69 10.34
N TYR A 124 4.64 -4.17 10.25
CA TYR A 124 4.30 -2.77 10.48
C TYR A 124 3.19 -2.64 11.54
N PRO A 125 3.09 -1.50 12.26
CA PRO A 125 2.06 -1.31 13.26
C PRO A 125 0.71 -0.93 12.62
N SER A 126 -0.37 -1.53 13.14
CA SER A 126 -1.75 -1.22 12.76
C SER A 126 -2.59 -0.88 13.99
N ALA A 127 -3.43 0.15 13.89
CA ALA A 127 -4.27 0.58 15.01
C ALA A 127 -5.22 -0.55 15.43
N GLY A 128 -4.98 -1.11 16.62
CA GLY A 128 -5.78 -2.21 17.15
C GLY A 128 -5.66 -3.52 16.38
N ALA A 129 -4.52 -3.73 15.67
CA ALA A 129 -4.24 -4.92 14.86
C ALA A 129 -5.33 -5.21 13.81
N ARG A 130 -5.81 -4.16 13.13
CA ARG A 130 -6.97 -4.27 12.21
C ARG A 130 -6.59 -4.49 10.76
N TYR A 131 -5.35 -4.17 10.38
CA TYR A 131 -4.75 -4.42 9.06
C TYR A 131 -5.70 -4.12 7.88
N PRO A 132 -6.17 -2.86 7.75
CA PRO A 132 -7.02 -2.41 6.65
C PRO A 132 -6.37 -2.49 5.27
N LEU A 133 -5.03 -2.49 5.19
CA LEU A 133 -4.33 -2.36 3.92
C LEU A 133 -4.34 -3.66 3.11
N GLU A 134 -4.49 -3.53 1.80
CA GLU A 134 -4.23 -4.57 0.82
C GLU A 134 -3.14 -4.10 -0.14
N ILE A 135 -2.26 -5.03 -0.54
CA ILE A 135 -1.11 -4.74 -1.38
C ILE A 135 -1.31 -5.40 -2.73
N TYR A 136 -1.39 -4.57 -3.76
CA TYR A 136 -1.33 -4.98 -5.15
C TYR A 136 -0.03 -4.47 -5.75
N PHE A 137 0.37 -5.03 -6.88
CA PHE A 137 1.45 -4.44 -7.66
C PHE A 137 1.28 -4.73 -9.14
N ALA A 138 1.73 -3.78 -9.97
CA ALA A 138 1.97 -3.99 -11.38
C ALA A 138 3.43 -4.37 -11.57
N LEU A 139 3.68 -5.58 -12.05
CA LEU A 139 5.00 -6.03 -12.45
C LEU A 139 5.24 -5.65 -13.91
N LEU A 140 6.19 -4.76 -14.13
CA LEU A 140 6.43 -4.16 -15.45
C LEU A 140 7.63 -4.79 -16.15
N ARG A 141 8.55 -5.41 -15.39
CA ARG A 141 9.78 -6.02 -15.89
C ARG A 141 10.19 -7.23 -15.07
N SER A 142 10.16 -8.40 -15.68
CA SER A 142 10.64 -9.67 -15.13
C SER A 142 10.86 -10.69 -16.25
N GLU A 143 11.78 -11.62 -16.03
CA GLU A 143 11.97 -12.81 -16.87
C GLU A 143 11.56 -14.11 -16.16
N GLU A 144 11.37 -14.07 -14.83
CA GLU A 144 11.08 -15.26 -14.01
C GLU A 144 9.58 -15.57 -13.91
N ILE A 145 8.73 -14.53 -13.95
CA ILE A 145 7.28 -14.64 -13.86
C ILE A 145 6.59 -13.69 -14.86
N PRO A 146 5.32 -13.95 -15.25
CA PRO A 146 4.62 -13.10 -16.20
C PRO A 146 4.50 -11.65 -15.73
N LEU A 147 4.52 -10.72 -16.69
CA LEU A 147 4.15 -9.33 -16.42
C LEU A 147 2.66 -9.25 -16.15
N GLY A 148 2.26 -8.38 -15.23
CA GLY A 148 0.85 -8.26 -14.93
C GLY A 148 0.56 -7.58 -13.60
N ILE A 149 -0.71 -7.66 -13.22
CA ILE A 149 -1.24 -7.17 -11.96
C ILE A 149 -1.37 -8.33 -10.99
N PHE A 150 -0.85 -8.15 -9.80
CA PHE A 150 -0.85 -9.15 -8.76
C PHE A 150 -1.44 -8.59 -7.47
N HIS A 151 -2.02 -9.48 -6.68
CA HIS A 151 -2.39 -9.24 -5.28
C HIS A 151 -1.46 -10.05 -4.36
N TYR A 152 -0.95 -9.43 -3.29
CA TYR A 152 -0.16 -10.14 -2.28
C TYR A 152 -1.06 -10.80 -1.25
N ASN A 153 -1.21 -12.12 -1.33
CA ASN A 153 -1.90 -12.91 -0.33
C ASN A 153 -1.00 -13.14 0.88
N VAL A 154 -1.14 -12.23 1.84
CA VAL A 154 -0.36 -12.21 3.06
C VAL A 154 -0.60 -13.42 3.98
N LYS A 155 -1.76 -14.09 3.88
CA LYS A 155 -2.06 -15.29 4.70
C LYS A 155 -1.29 -16.52 4.22
N ARG A 156 -0.99 -16.58 2.93
CA ARG A 156 -0.28 -17.70 2.29
C ARG A 156 1.17 -17.37 1.96
N ASN A 157 1.60 -16.13 2.19
CA ASN A 157 2.85 -15.57 1.67
C ASN A 157 3.02 -15.91 0.18
N SER A 158 2.09 -15.43 -0.65
CA SER A 158 2.06 -15.75 -2.08
C SER A 158 1.55 -14.56 -2.88
N ILE A 159 1.81 -14.53 -4.18
CA ILE A 159 1.24 -13.55 -5.10
C ILE A 159 0.19 -14.23 -5.99
N GLU A 160 -0.91 -13.54 -6.22
CA GLU A 160 -2.06 -14.02 -7.01
C GLU A 160 -2.16 -13.18 -8.28
N LEU A 161 -1.99 -13.78 -9.45
CA LEU A 161 -2.03 -13.09 -10.75
C LEU A 161 -3.48 -12.73 -11.09
N LEU A 162 -3.80 -11.44 -11.05
CA LEU A 162 -5.14 -10.90 -11.35
C LEU A 162 -5.35 -10.70 -12.84
N LEU A 163 -4.35 -10.13 -13.51
CA LEU A 163 -4.42 -9.80 -14.93
C LEU A 163 -3.02 -9.84 -15.52
N GLU A 164 -2.81 -10.69 -16.52
CA GLU A 164 -1.55 -10.75 -17.27
C GLU A 164 -1.50 -9.61 -18.30
N GLY A 165 -0.34 -8.96 -18.45
CA GLY A 165 -0.14 -7.89 -19.42
C GLY A 165 0.99 -6.95 -19.07
N ASN A 166 1.42 -6.14 -20.05
CA ASN A 166 2.35 -5.04 -19.83
C ASN A 166 1.56 -3.74 -19.66
N PHE A 167 1.72 -3.09 -18.51
CA PHE A 167 0.93 -1.90 -18.12
C PHE A 167 1.78 -0.63 -17.95
N GLN A 168 2.96 -0.57 -18.58
CA GLN A 168 3.87 0.58 -18.44
C GLN A 168 3.20 1.90 -18.88
N GLU A 169 2.55 1.91 -20.05
CA GLU A 169 1.89 3.11 -20.58
C GLU A 169 0.66 3.51 -19.76
N GLU A 170 -0.11 2.53 -19.31
CA GLU A 170 -1.30 2.71 -18.48
C GLU A 170 -0.92 3.42 -17.18
N PHE A 171 0.13 2.95 -16.48
CA PHE A 171 0.57 3.60 -15.25
C PHE A 171 1.20 4.96 -15.47
N ALA A 172 1.91 5.18 -16.58
CA ALA A 172 2.37 6.52 -16.93
C ALA A 172 1.22 7.52 -17.08
N LYS A 173 0.12 7.10 -17.74
CA LYS A 173 -1.10 7.90 -17.88
C LYS A 173 -1.81 8.13 -16.54
N ILE A 174 -1.98 7.07 -15.74
CA ILE A 174 -2.67 7.14 -14.43
C ILE A 174 -1.95 8.10 -13.46
N THR A 175 -0.62 8.17 -13.54
CA THR A 175 0.20 8.98 -12.63
C THR A 175 0.63 10.32 -13.21
N ASP A 176 0.35 10.57 -14.50
CA ASP A 176 0.87 11.69 -15.30
C ASP A 176 2.40 11.82 -15.24
N GLN A 177 3.11 10.68 -15.23
CA GLN A 177 4.56 10.61 -15.00
C GLN A 177 5.25 9.55 -15.87
N ASP A 178 5.90 9.99 -16.95
CA ASP A 178 6.55 9.10 -17.93
C ASP A 178 7.69 8.26 -17.37
N TRP A 179 8.39 8.76 -16.34
CA TRP A 179 9.53 8.07 -15.74
C TRP A 179 9.16 6.71 -15.13
N ILE A 180 7.87 6.50 -14.81
CA ILE A 180 7.35 5.25 -14.25
C ILE A 180 7.49 4.07 -15.22
N GLN A 181 7.47 4.31 -16.54
CA GLN A 181 7.56 3.23 -17.54
C GLN A 181 8.86 2.43 -17.45
N LYS A 182 9.90 3.04 -16.87
CA LYS A 182 11.21 2.41 -16.65
C LYS A 182 11.32 1.68 -15.31
N SER A 183 10.34 1.82 -14.42
CA SER A 183 10.34 1.07 -13.15
C SER A 183 10.19 -0.44 -13.41
N GLY A 184 10.68 -1.24 -12.48
CA GLY A 184 10.52 -2.70 -12.52
C GLY A 184 9.15 -3.14 -12.02
N MET A 185 8.64 -2.48 -10.98
CA MET A 185 7.28 -2.66 -10.48
C MET A 185 6.72 -1.40 -9.85
N ILE A 186 5.39 -1.34 -9.76
CA ILE A 186 4.65 -0.32 -9.02
C ILE A 186 3.78 -1.00 -7.99
N VAL A 187 4.06 -0.77 -6.71
CA VAL A 187 3.21 -1.21 -5.61
C VAL A 187 2.04 -0.24 -5.43
N ILE A 188 0.85 -0.78 -5.23
CA ILE A 188 -0.41 -0.05 -5.05
C ILE A 188 -0.97 -0.46 -3.69
N ILE A 189 -0.93 0.47 -2.74
CA ILE A 189 -1.48 0.30 -1.40
C ILE A 189 -2.93 0.79 -1.44
N THR A 190 -3.86 -0.10 -1.10
CA THR A 190 -5.27 0.22 -0.96
C THR A 190 -5.72 -0.04 0.49
N ALA A 191 -6.94 0.37 0.84
CA ALA A 191 -7.51 0.06 2.15
C ALA A 191 -8.95 -0.43 2.08
N VAL A 192 -9.19 -1.62 2.64
CA VAL A 192 -10.51 -2.10 3.05
C VAL A 192 -10.89 -1.39 4.36
N PHE A 193 -11.28 -0.12 4.24
CA PHE A 193 -11.37 0.84 5.34
C PHE A 193 -12.33 0.41 6.46
N SER A 194 -13.35 -0.41 6.14
CA SER A 194 -14.31 -0.93 7.11
C SER A 194 -13.65 -1.72 8.25
N ARG A 195 -12.51 -2.38 8.00
CA ARG A 195 -11.76 -3.15 9.01
C ARG A 195 -11.33 -2.32 10.20
N THR A 196 -11.00 -1.04 9.97
CA THR A 196 -10.55 -0.08 10.99
C THR A 196 -11.66 0.87 11.42
N VAL A 197 -12.44 1.40 10.47
CA VAL A 197 -13.52 2.36 10.73
C VAL A 197 -14.63 1.75 11.59
N MET A 198 -14.89 0.44 11.51
CA MET A 198 -15.87 -0.22 12.36
C MET A 198 -15.58 -0.03 13.87
N LYS A 199 -14.30 -0.08 14.26
CA LYS A 199 -13.81 0.08 15.64
C LYS A 199 -13.59 1.55 16.02
N TYR A 200 -13.02 2.35 15.12
CA TYR A 200 -12.55 3.71 15.43
C TYR A 200 -13.40 4.84 14.82
N LYS A 201 -14.47 4.50 14.09
CA LYS A 201 -15.36 5.44 13.39
C LYS A 201 -14.56 6.42 12.52
N GLU A 202 -14.95 7.70 12.48
CA GLU A 202 -14.30 8.74 11.68
C GLU A 202 -12.79 8.86 11.95
N ARG A 203 -12.36 8.62 13.19
CA ARG A 203 -10.93 8.66 13.54
C ARG A 203 -10.14 7.50 12.91
N GLY A 204 -10.81 6.41 12.56
CA GLY A 204 -10.23 5.26 11.87
C GLY A 204 -9.56 5.62 10.54
N TRP A 205 -10.11 6.59 9.81
CA TRP A 205 -9.51 7.10 8.57
C TRP A 205 -8.10 7.65 8.78
N ARG A 206 -7.86 8.36 9.88
CA ARG A 206 -6.51 8.86 10.22
C ARG A 206 -5.52 7.71 10.41
N TYR A 207 -5.96 6.65 11.09
CA TYR A 207 -5.12 5.47 11.33
C TYR A 207 -4.79 4.72 10.04
N ILE A 208 -5.76 4.62 9.12
CA ILE A 208 -5.53 4.03 7.80
C ILE A 208 -4.42 4.78 7.05
N PHE A 209 -4.45 6.12 7.04
CA PHE A 209 -3.40 6.91 6.37
C PHE A 209 -2.03 6.78 7.04
N PHE A 210 -1.98 6.73 8.38
CA PHE A 210 -0.71 6.48 9.09
C PHE A 210 -0.12 5.11 8.73
N GLU A 211 -0.98 4.10 8.68
CA GLU A 211 -0.60 2.74 8.33
C GLU A 211 -0.05 2.66 6.90
N ALA A 212 -0.69 3.33 5.94
CA ALA A 212 -0.20 3.41 4.56
C ALA A 212 1.19 4.04 4.50
N GLY A 213 1.44 5.07 5.31
CA GLY A 213 2.77 5.66 5.46
C GLY A 213 3.82 4.70 6.03
N HIS A 214 3.46 3.89 7.04
CA HIS A 214 4.37 2.88 7.60
C HIS A 214 4.77 1.82 6.57
N VAL A 215 3.79 1.26 5.84
CA VAL A 215 4.06 0.25 4.81
C VAL A 215 4.87 0.85 3.67
N ALA A 216 4.51 2.03 3.17
CA ALA A 216 5.27 2.69 2.12
C ALA A 216 6.72 2.94 2.55
N GLN A 217 6.96 3.40 3.79
CA GLN A 217 8.31 3.59 4.28
C GLN A 217 9.09 2.27 4.39
N ASN A 218 8.45 1.17 4.84
CA ASN A 218 9.11 -0.13 4.84
C ASN A 218 9.49 -0.58 3.41
N ILE A 219 8.58 -0.43 2.43
CA ILE A 219 8.88 -0.70 1.01
C ILE A 219 10.14 0.06 0.58
N HIS A 220 10.24 1.34 0.93
CA HIS A 220 11.40 2.17 0.59
C HIS A 220 12.68 1.65 1.22
N LEU A 221 12.67 1.38 2.53
CA LEU A 221 13.87 0.92 3.24
C LEU A 221 14.35 -0.44 2.75
N ILE A 222 13.42 -1.36 2.48
CA ILE A 222 13.76 -2.66 1.91
C ILE A 222 14.32 -2.49 0.49
N SER A 223 13.69 -1.66 -0.35
CA SER A 223 14.22 -1.35 -1.69
C SER A 223 15.64 -0.78 -1.62
N THR A 224 15.90 0.19 -0.76
CA THR A 224 17.24 0.76 -0.54
C THR A 224 18.22 -0.31 -0.05
N SER A 225 17.83 -1.18 0.89
CA SER A 225 18.69 -2.28 1.36
C SER A 225 19.06 -3.28 0.28
N LEU A 226 18.23 -3.41 -0.76
CA LEU A 226 18.45 -4.24 -1.94
C LEU A 226 19.17 -3.48 -3.07
N ASN A 227 19.66 -2.26 -2.80
CA ASN A 227 20.29 -1.35 -3.76
C ASN A 227 19.37 -0.96 -4.94
N LEU A 228 18.06 -0.90 -4.70
CA LEU A 228 17.07 -0.45 -5.67
C LEU A 228 16.70 1.01 -5.43
N LYS A 229 16.37 1.68 -6.54
CA LYS A 229 15.73 2.99 -6.54
C LYS A 229 14.25 2.84 -6.18
N CYS A 230 13.73 3.83 -5.48
CA CYS A 230 12.34 3.83 -5.02
C CYS A 230 11.79 5.26 -5.01
N CYS A 231 10.54 5.43 -5.45
CA CYS A 231 9.84 6.71 -5.37
C CYS A 231 8.40 6.54 -4.93
N HIS A 232 7.99 7.33 -3.94
CA HIS A 232 6.61 7.43 -3.51
C HIS A 232 5.80 8.33 -4.44
N ILE A 233 4.56 7.92 -4.74
CA ILE A 233 3.66 8.61 -5.65
C ILE A 233 2.33 8.84 -4.94
N GLY A 234 2.08 10.08 -4.53
CA GLY A 234 0.79 10.51 -3.98
C GLY A 234 -0.17 11.10 -5.01
N GLY A 235 0.33 11.43 -6.21
CA GLY A 235 -0.47 11.96 -7.31
C GLY A 235 -0.75 10.88 -8.34
N PHE A 236 -2.00 10.43 -8.41
CA PHE A 236 -2.51 9.49 -9.39
C PHE A 236 -4.01 9.67 -9.56
N LEU A 237 -4.56 9.18 -10.67
CA LEU A 237 -5.99 9.21 -10.95
C LEU A 237 -6.69 8.09 -10.16
N ASP A 238 -7.24 8.40 -8.98
CA ASP A 238 -7.86 7.41 -8.07
C ASP A 238 -8.91 6.55 -8.76
N ARG A 239 -9.74 7.15 -9.61
CA ARG A 239 -10.81 6.45 -10.33
C ARG A 239 -10.27 5.42 -11.29
N ASP A 240 -9.15 5.72 -11.92
CA ASP A 240 -8.54 4.84 -12.90
C ASP A 240 -7.93 3.64 -12.17
N ILE A 241 -7.29 3.83 -11.02
CA ILE A 241 -6.85 2.71 -10.16
C ILE A 241 -8.03 1.87 -9.68
N VAL A 242 -9.12 2.50 -9.23
CA VAL A 242 -10.35 1.79 -8.80
C VAL A 242 -10.90 0.92 -9.93
N GLN A 243 -11.00 1.46 -11.14
CA GLN A 243 -11.50 0.72 -12.30
C GLN A 243 -10.51 -0.38 -12.71
N PHE A 244 -9.23 -0.06 -12.74
CA PHE A 244 -8.17 -0.95 -13.21
C PHE A 244 -7.98 -2.18 -12.32
N LEU A 245 -8.14 -2.01 -11.00
CA LEU A 245 -8.10 -3.10 -10.02
C LEU A 245 -9.49 -3.74 -9.75
N ASP A 246 -10.54 -3.31 -10.46
CA ASP A 246 -11.93 -3.71 -10.25
C ASP A 246 -12.37 -3.62 -8.77
N LEU A 247 -12.02 -2.50 -8.13
CA LEU A 247 -12.37 -2.25 -6.73
C LEU A 247 -13.80 -1.74 -6.61
N ASN A 248 -14.48 -2.17 -5.55
CA ASN A 248 -15.70 -1.50 -5.12
C ASN A 248 -15.33 -0.27 -4.25
N PRO A 249 -15.53 0.97 -4.73
CA PRO A 249 -15.13 2.18 -4.00
C PRO A 249 -15.92 2.41 -2.71
N LYS A 250 -17.00 1.65 -2.48
CA LYS A 250 -17.74 1.66 -1.20
C LYS A 250 -17.12 0.76 -0.13
N SER A 251 -16.09 -0.02 -0.47
CA SER A 251 -15.44 -0.94 0.48
C SER A 251 -13.93 -0.87 0.47
N GLU A 252 -13.30 -0.50 -0.65
CA GLU A 252 -11.85 -0.49 -0.82
C GLU A 252 -11.43 0.71 -1.67
N LEU A 253 -10.41 1.46 -1.23
CA LEU A 253 -9.94 2.67 -1.89
C LEU A 253 -8.41 2.64 -2.06
N PRO A 254 -7.87 3.10 -3.20
CA PRO A 254 -6.43 3.30 -3.34
C PRO A 254 -5.95 4.46 -2.47
N LEU A 255 -4.75 4.33 -1.92
CA LEU A 255 -4.18 5.30 -0.99
C LEU A 255 -2.82 5.81 -1.43
N TYR A 256 -1.96 4.92 -1.94
CA TYR A 256 -0.55 5.25 -2.14
C TYR A 256 0.08 4.34 -3.18
N LEU A 257 0.88 4.91 -4.10
CA LEU A 257 1.69 4.15 -5.06
C LEU A 257 3.18 4.27 -4.71
N VAL A 258 3.95 3.23 -5.02
CA VAL A 258 5.41 3.22 -4.88
C VAL A 258 6.04 2.57 -6.10
N ALA A 259 6.83 3.32 -6.86
CA ALA A 259 7.58 2.81 -8.01
C ALA A 259 8.98 2.35 -7.56
N ILE A 260 9.40 1.17 -8.05
CA ILE A 260 10.64 0.50 -7.63
C ILE A 260 11.35 -0.07 -8.86
N GLY A 261 12.67 0.01 -8.90
CA GLY A 261 13.50 -0.53 -9.97
C GLY A 261 14.98 -0.29 -9.71
N GLU A 262 15.85 -0.75 -10.61
CA GLU A 262 17.28 -0.38 -10.62
C GLU A 262 17.51 1.01 -11.23
#